data_AF-A0A6G3X6T9-F1
#
_entry.id   AF-A0A6G3X6T9-F1
#
_cell.length_a   1.000
_cell.length_b   1.000
_cell.length_c   1.000
_cell.angle_alpha   90.00
_cell.angle_beta   90.00
_cell.angle_gamma   90.00
#
_symmetry.space_group_name_H-M   'P 1'
#
loop_
_entity.id
_entity.type
_entity.pdbx_description
1 polymer ?
#
loop_
_entity_poly.entity_id
_entity_poly.type
_entity_poly.pdbx_seq_one_letter_code
_entity_poly.pdbx_strand_id
1 'polypeptide(L)'
;VLVAVGLVAGYLPGVPTYHLDAHVVLPLLLPPLLHTAALDSSYLDLRANVRPVALLSVGYTLFATVAVGWLAHLIIPDLPLTAALVLGAVIAPPDAV
;
A
#
# COMPACT_ATOMS: atom_id res chain seq x y z
N VAL A 1 1.13 -13.63 8.05
CA VAL A 1 0.49 -14.43 9.12
C VAL A 1 -0.71 -13.71 9.73
N LEU A 2 -0.57 -12.46 10.19
CA LEU A 2 -1.67 -11.69 10.80
C LEU A 2 -2.92 -11.59 9.91
N VAL A 3 -2.75 -11.31 8.62
CA VAL A 3 -3.87 -11.28 7.64
C VAL A 3 -4.59 -12.63 7.54
N ALA A 4 -3.85 -13.73 7.47
CA ALA A 4 -4.42 -15.07 7.39
C ALA A 4 -5.17 -15.45 8.67
N VAL A 5 -4.62 -15.12 9.84
CA VAL A 5 -5.27 -15.34 11.14
C VAL A 5 -6.55 -14.50 11.24
N GLY A 6 -6.51 -13.23 10.85
CA GLY A 6 -7.68 -12.35 10.82
C GLY A 6 -8.75 -12.83 9.86
N LEU A 7 -8.37 -13.34 8.68
CA LEU A 7 -9.28 -13.95 7.72
C LEU A 7 -9.98 -15.17 8.34
N VAL A 8 -9.21 -16.12 8.88
CA VAL A 8 -9.77 -17.33 9.51
C VAL A 8 -10.69 -16.97 10.67
N ALA A 9 -10.27 -16.04 11.55
CA ALA A 9 -11.07 -15.57 12.68
C ALA A 9 -12.37 -14.88 12.22
N GLY A 10 -12.34 -14.10 11.13
CA GLY A 10 -13.51 -13.43 10.59
C GLY A 10 -14.58 -14.37 10.01
N TYR A 11 -14.19 -15.58 9.61
CA TYR A 11 -15.12 -16.63 9.16
C TYR A 11 -15.68 -17.50 10.30
N LEU A 12 -15.18 -17.37 11.54
CA LEU A 12 -15.70 -18.15 12.66
C LEU A 12 -17.10 -17.67 13.10
N PRO A 13 -18.09 -18.57 13.21
CA PRO A 13 -19.40 -18.21 13.74
C PRO A 13 -19.28 -17.82 15.22
N GLY A 14 -19.73 -16.61 15.56
CA GLY A 14 -19.69 -16.06 16.91
C GLY A 14 -18.77 -14.83 17.09
N VAL A 15 -17.97 -14.47 16.08
CA VAL A 15 -17.22 -13.22 16.08
C VAL A 15 -18.14 -12.08 15.64
N PRO A 16 -18.34 -11.03 16.46
CA PRO A 16 -19.12 -9.86 16.05
C PRO A 16 -18.48 -9.17 14.85
N THR A 17 -19.28 -8.75 13.87
CA THR A 17 -18.83 -7.96 12.73
C THR A 17 -18.45 -6.55 13.20
N TYR A 18 -17.17 -6.33 13.44
CA TYR A 18 -16.63 -5.00 13.73
C TYR A 18 -16.28 -4.27 12.42
N HIS A 19 -17.03 -3.21 12.12
CA HIS A 19 -16.68 -2.30 11.03
C HIS A 19 -15.68 -1.27 11.54
N LEU A 20 -14.42 -1.43 11.13
CA LEU A 20 -13.37 -0.47 11.40
C LEU A 20 -13.50 0.71 10.42
N ASP A 21 -13.64 1.92 10.95
CA ASP A 21 -13.65 3.12 10.13
C ASP A 21 -12.23 3.49 9.70
N ALA A 22 -11.99 3.49 8.39
CA ALA A 22 -10.70 3.86 7.82
C ALA A 22 -10.28 5.30 8.18
N HIS A 23 -11.24 6.22 8.40
CA HIS A 23 -10.95 7.59 8.79
C HIS A 23 -10.39 7.72 10.21
N VAL A 24 -10.55 6.68 11.04
CA VAL A 24 -9.97 6.62 12.38
C VAL A 24 -8.73 5.74 12.39
N VAL A 25 -8.81 4.56 11.77
CA VAL A 25 -7.73 3.56 11.77
C VAL A 25 -6.49 4.09 11.06
N LEU A 26 -6.62 4.68 9.87
CA LEU A 26 -5.48 5.19 9.12
C LEU A 26 -4.72 6.28 9.89
N PRO A 27 -5.34 7.38 10.36
CA PRO A 27 -4.60 8.40 11.11
C PRO A 27 -4.17 7.96 12.51
N LEU A 28 -4.74 6.89 13.07
CA LEU A 28 -4.26 6.36 14.35
C LEU A 28 -3.03 5.47 14.18
N LEU A 29 -2.99 4.61 13.15
CA LEU A 29 -1.87 3.68 12.94
C LEU A 29 -0.75 4.26 12.06
N LEU A 30 -1.07 5.05 11.03
CA LEU A 30 -0.06 5.55 10.11
C LEU A 30 0.99 6.43 10.80
N PRO A 31 0.65 7.43 11.65
CA PRO A 31 1.69 8.28 12.23
C PRO A 31 2.69 7.53 13.11
N PRO A 32 2.27 6.62 14.03
CA PRO A 32 3.22 5.80 14.77
C PRO A 32 4.10 4.92 13.87
N LEU A 33 3.52 4.23 12.87
CA LEU A 33 4.27 3.34 11.97
C LEU A 33 5.27 4.10 11.10
N LEU A 34 4.88 5.26 10.59
CA LEU A 34 5.75 6.14 9.82
C LEU A 34 6.85 6.74 10.69
N HIS A 35 6.55 7.05 11.96
CA HIS A 35 7.55 7.55 12.89
C HIS A 35 8.61 6.49 13.19
N THR A 36 8.22 5.25 13.45
CA THR A 36 9.18 4.15 13.65
C THR A 36 10.02 3.89 12.41
N ALA A 37 9.40 3.83 11.22
CA ALA A 37 10.13 3.66 9.96
C ALA A 37 11.12 4.81 9.69
N ALA A 38 10.77 6.04 10.07
CA ALA A 38 11.65 7.19 9.95
C ALA A 38 12.86 7.11 10.90
N LEU A 39 12.68 6.58 12.11
CA LEU A 39 13.77 6.41 13.08
C LEU A 39 14.76 5.32 12.67
N ASP A 40 14.28 4.26 12.02
CA ASP A 40 15.14 3.19 11.48
C ASP A 40 15.90 3.63 10.22
N SER A 41 15.48 4.71 9.58
CA SER A 41 16.06 5.23 8.34
C SER A 41 17.25 6.17 8.62
N SER A 42 18.44 5.79 8.12
CA SER A 42 19.64 6.62 8.22
C SER A 42 19.70 7.69 7.11
N TYR A 43 19.75 8.96 7.51
CA TYR A 43 19.86 10.10 6.58
C TYR A 43 21.14 10.06 5.74
N LEU A 44 22.25 9.60 6.32
CA LEU A 44 23.54 9.50 5.61
C LEU A 44 23.48 8.43 4.51
N ASP A 45 22.86 7.28 4.79
CA ASP A 45 22.71 6.19 3.83
C ASP A 45 21.71 6.53 2.73
N LEU A 46 20.63 7.24 3.07
CA LEU A 46 19.71 7.82 2.09
C LEU A 46 20.45 8.78 1.15
N ARG A 47 21.29 9.67 1.69
CA ARG A 47 22.07 10.62 0.89
C ARG A 47 23.12 9.94 0.02
N ALA A 48 23.74 8.85 0.49
CA ALA A 48 24.67 8.06 -0.30
C ALA A 48 23.98 7.31 -1.46
N ASN A 49 22.72 6.91 -1.26
CA ASN A 49 21.96 6.07 -2.20
C ASN A 49 20.75 6.77 -2.84
N VAL A 50 20.75 8.10 -2.93
CA VAL A 50 19.59 8.89 -3.42
C VAL A 50 19.11 8.41 -4.79
N ARG A 51 20.02 8.07 -5.71
CA ARG A 51 19.64 7.65 -7.06
C ARG A 51 18.91 6.30 -7.07
N PRO A 52 19.46 5.21 -6.49
CA PRO A 52 18.72 3.97 -6.31
C PRO A 52 17.37 4.15 -5.57
N VAL A 53 17.38 4.91 -4.47
CA VAL A 53 16.16 5.16 -3.68
C VAL A 53 15.11 5.89 -4.51
N ALA A 54 15.47 6.96 -5.23
CA ALA A 54 14.52 7.68 -6.09
C ALA A 54 13.97 6.81 -7.22
N LEU A 55 14.81 5.97 -7.83
CA LEU A 55 14.37 5.04 -8.89
C LEU A 55 13.40 3.98 -8.34
N LEU A 56 13.66 3.42 -7.16
CA LEU A 56 12.79 2.40 -6.55
C LEU A 56 11.54 3.00 -5.91
N SER A 57 11.62 4.18 -5.29
CA SER A 57 10.46 4.80 -4.63
C SER A 57 9.55 5.56 -5.60
N VAL A 58 10.10 6.18 -6.65
CA VAL A 58 9.30 6.97 -7.61
C VAL A 58 9.18 6.24 -8.95
N GLY A 59 10.31 5.82 -9.52
CA GLY A 59 10.34 5.18 -10.84
C GLY A 59 9.54 3.88 -10.87
N TYR A 60 9.84 2.96 -9.94
CA TYR A 60 9.12 1.69 -9.83
C TYR A 60 7.65 1.89 -9.44
N THR A 61 7.32 2.82 -8.53
CA THR A 61 5.92 3.11 -8.16
C THR A 61 5.09 3.60 -9.35
N LEU A 62 5.63 4.51 -10.18
CA LEU A 62 4.96 4.96 -11.40
C LEU A 62 4.81 3.80 -12.41
N PHE A 63 5.87 3.01 -12.57
CA PHE A 63 5.83 1.84 -13.44
C PHE A 63 4.77 0.83 -13.00
N ALA A 64 4.73 0.49 -11.71
CA ALA A 64 3.76 -0.43 -11.13
C ALA A 64 2.33 0.13 -11.24
N THR A 65 2.14 1.44 -11.00
CA THR A 65 0.84 2.11 -11.18
C THR A 65 0.32 1.93 -12.60
N VAL A 66 1.15 2.20 -13.60
CA VAL A 66 0.77 2.07 -15.02
C VAL A 66 0.58 0.61 -15.39
N ALA A 67 1.48 -0.28 -14.99
CA ALA A 67 1.41 -1.70 -15.32
C ALA A 67 0.15 -2.36 -14.74
N VAL A 68 -0.11 -2.17 -13.45
CA VAL A 68 -1.29 -2.71 -12.75
C VAL A 68 -2.56 -2.06 -13.26
N GLY A 69 -2.57 -0.73 -13.41
CA GLY A 69 -3.75 -0.02 -13.92
C GLY A 69 -4.10 -0.42 -15.35
N TRP A 70 -3.10 -0.58 -16.22
CA TRP A 70 -3.31 -1.06 -17.59
C TRP A 70 -3.84 -2.49 -17.62
N LEU A 71 -3.26 -3.40 -16.82
CA LEU A 71 -3.77 -4.76 -16.68
C LEU A 71 -5.21 -4.79 -16.17
N ALA A 72 -5.55 -3.98 -15.16
CA ALA A 72 -6.89 -3.89 -14.62
C ALA A 72 -7.90 -3.39 -15.66
N HIS A 73 -7.52 -2.39 -16.47
CA HIS A 73 -8.35 -1.88 -17.56
C HIS A 73 -8.64 -2.94 -18.64
N LEU A 74 -7.67 -3.83 -18.92
CA LEU A 74 -7.84 -4.89 -19.92
C LEU A 74 -8.69 -6.06 -19.40
N ILE A 75 -8.55 -6.40 -18.11
CA ILE A 75 -9.21 -7.56 -17.51
C ILE A 75 -10.65 -7.25 -17.12
N ILE A 76 -10.93 -6.01 -16.67
CA ILE A 76 -12.24 -5.62 -16.16
C ILE A 76 -12.99 -4.85 -17.27
N PRO A 77 -14.05 -5.43 -17.86
CA PRO A 77 -14.87 -4.75 -18.85
C PRO A 77 -15.46 -3.45 -18.28
N ASP A 78 -15.57 -2.42 -19.11
CA ASP A 78 -16.18 -1.12 -18.78
C ASP A 78 -15.46 -0.30 -17.69
N LEU A 79 -14.28 -0.71 -17.22
CA LEU A 79 -13.54 0.05 -16.23
C LEU A 79 -12.80 1.21 -16.89
N PRO A 80 -13.09 2.48 -16.57
CA PRO A 80 -12.45 3.61 -17.22
C PRO A 80 -10.96 3.68 -16.83
N LEU A 81 -10.10 4.04 -17.78
CA LEU A 81 -8.64 4.08 -17.59
C LEU A 81 -8.23 4.91 -16.35
N THR A 82 -8.96 5.99 -16.04
CA THR A 82 -8.73 6.81 -14.85
C THR A 82 -8.92 6.03 -13.55
N ALA A 83 -10.00 5.25 -13.42
CA ALA A 83 -10.23 4.41 -12.25
C ALA A 83 -9.19 3.28 -12.17
N ALA A 84 -8.75 2.75 -13.32
CA ALA A 84 -7.75 1.70 -13.39
C ALA A 84 -6.39 2.20 -12.89
N LEU A 85 -5.98 3.40 -13.29
CA LEU A 85 -4.76 4.04 -12.81
C LEU A 85 -4.84 4.40 -11.33
N VAL A 86 -6.01 4.83 -10.83
CA VAL A 86 -6.21 5.04 -9.38
C VAL A 86 -6.02 3.73 -8.62
N LEU A 87 -6.59 2.62 -9.10
CA LEU A 87 -6.39 1.30 -8.51
C LEU A 87 -4.90 0.91 -8.52
N GLY A 88 -4.22 1.12 -9.65
CA GLY A 88 -2.78 0.90 -9.75
C GLY A 88 -2.00 1.74 -8.73
N ALA A 89 -2.36 3.01 -8.55
CA ALA A 89 -1.69 3.92 -7.61
C ALA A 89 -1.91 3.55 -6.15
N VAL A 90 -3.05 2.94 -5.80
CA VAL A 90 -3.32 2.43 -4.44
C VAL A 90 -2.46 1.20 -4.12
N ILE A 91 -2.15 0.38 -5.13
CA ILE A 91 -1.41 -0.89 -4.95
C ILE A 91 0.11 -0.70 -5.10
N ALA A 92 0.55 0.29 -5.89
CA ALA A 92 1.94 0.45 -6.31
C ALA A 92 2.97 0.78 -5.21
N PRO A 93 2.67 1.56 -4.14
CA PRO A 93 3.65 1.91 -3.14
C PRO A 93 4.24 0.65 -2.50
N PRO A 94 5.58 0.47 -2.50
CA PRO A 94 6.19 -0.65 -1.79
C PRO A 94 5.97 -0.45 -0.29
N ASP A 95 5.31 -1.40 0.35
CA ASP A 95 5.07 -1.35 1.80
C ASP A 95 6.40 -1.17 2.55
N ALA A 96 6.43 -0.20 3.44
CA ALA A 96 7.63 0.17 4.18
C ALA A 96 7.94 -0.81 5.34
N VAL A 97 7.01 -1.72 5.69
CA VAL A 97 7.05 -2.61 6.85
C VAL A 97 6.43 -3.98 6.57
#